data_AF-A0A9F7RC29-F1
#
_entry.id   AF-A0A9F7RC29-F1
#
_cell.length_a   1.000
_cell.length_b   1.000
_cell.length_c   1.000
_cell.angle_alpha   90.00
_cell.angle_beta   90.00
_cell.angle_gamma   90.00
#
_symmetry.space_group_name_H-M   'P 1'
#
loop_
_entity.id
_entity.type
_entity.pdbx_description
1 polymer ?
#
loop_
_entity_poly.entity_id
_entity_poly.type
_entity_poly.pdbx_seq_one_letter_code
_entity_poly.pdbx_strand_id
1 'polypeptide(L)'
;MDLLTCALLWISVLLPGPSGARAFMLPDIGEPDFIRRCVQAHNVYRSGAQPPAANMRSMSWDDALARGARSWARHCRASHNPVLKQEKRAHPEFRHVGENIWLGAPYSAFTVESAVNSWNKEGADYTVGNNSCARVCGHYTQLMWATSYKLGCAVNVCSRGIENFSNHPESTIFVCNYGDAGNMFGFTPYIVGLACSKCGVEKCRDKLCTDPNRDQVKKYDWIPGWDLGPGGSAQALSDWLIGSKLQLLAGSFWFLYVYAMH
;
A
#
# COMPACT_ATOMS: atom_id res chain seq x y z
N MET A 1 54.29 -39.39 44.98
CA MET A 1 54.96 -39.38 43.67
C MET A 1 53.86 -39.47 42.63
N ASP A 2 53.52 -38.46 41.84
CA ASP A 2 54.19 -37.19 41.60
C ASP A 2 53.18 -36.12 41.16
N LEU A 3 53.47 -34.90 41.62
CA LEU A 3 53.08 -33.62 41.02
C LEU A 3 53.82 -33.43 39.69
N LEU A 4 53.33 -32.53 38.83
CA LEU A 4 53.87 -32.10 37.51
C LEU A 4 53.30 -32.92 36.34
N THR A 5 52.37 -32.38 35.55
CA THR A 5 52.67 -31.28 34.62
C THR A 5 51.43 -30.39 34.38
N CYS A 6 51.54 -29.16 34.84
CA CYS A 6 50.74 -28.01 34.42
C CYS A 6 51.16 -27.56 33.00
N ALA A 7 50.26 -26.79 32.38
CA ALA A 7 50.47 -25.88 31.25
C ALA A 7 50.31 -26.46 29.84
N LEU A 8 49.07 -26.44 29.35
CA LEU A 8 48.77 -25.90 28.02
C LEU A 8 47.58 -24.93 28.16
N LEU A 9 47.94 -23.73 28.59
CA LEU A 9 47.10 -22.54 28.58
C LEU A 9 46.98 -22.04 27.12
N TRP A 10 45.73 -21.75 26.73
CA TRP A 10 45.32 -20.64 25.84
C TRP A 10 45.81 -20.69 24.39
N ILE A 11 44.86 -20.98 23.48
CA ILE A 11 44.39 -20.08 22.42
C ILE A 11 43.10 -20.73 21.89
N SER A 12 41.98 -20.51 22.60
CA SER A 12 40.70 -20.45 21.92
C SER A 12 40.70 -19.10 21.22
N VAL A 13 41.12 -19.09 19.95
CA VAL A 13 40.89 -17.95 19.06
C VAL A 13 39.41 -17.63 19.18
N LEU A 14 39.11 -16.50 19.81
CA LEU A 14 37.88 -15.78 19.61
C LEU A 14 37.85 -15.46 18.12
N LEU A 15 37.34 -16.39 17.31
CA LEU A 15 36.81 -16.02 16.01
C LEU A 15 35.62 -15.14 16.37
N PRO A 16 35.64 -13.83 16.07
CA PRO A 16 34.41 -13.07 16.10
C PRO A 16 33.48 -13.83 15.14
N GLY A 17 32.45 -14.48 15.68
CA GLY A 17 31.35 -14.98 14.86
C GLY A 17 30.95 -13.84 13.92
N PRO A 18 30.63 -14.13 12.64
CA PRO A 18 30.35 -13.09 11.66
C PRO A 18 29.37 -12.14 12.32
N SER A 19 29.82 -10.90 12.57
CA SER A 19 29.00 -9.88 13.19
C SER A 19 27.75 -9.84 12.35
N GLY A 20 26.65 -10.37 12.90
CA GLY A 20 25.43 -10.55 12.16
C GLY A 20 25.01 -9.17 11.70
N ALA A 21 25.30 -8.86 10.43
CA ALA A 21 24.71 -7.74 9.76
C ALA A 21 23.21 -7.97 9.90
N ARG A 22 22.57 -7.23 10.80
CA ARG A 22 21.13 -7.28 10.97
C ARG A 22 20.58 -6.86 9.62
N ALA A 23 20.12 -7.83 8.83
CA ALA A 23 19.52 -7.56 7.54
C ALA A 23 18.43 -6.51 7.79
N PHE A 24 18.55 -5.36 7.13
CA PHE A 24 17.54 -4.33 7.23
C PHE A 24 16.26 -4.89 6.62
N MET A 25 15.32 -5.26 7.48
CA MET A 25 14.05 -5.84 7.07
C MET A 25 13.06 -4.69 6.92
N LEU A 26 12.57 -4.48 5.70
CA LEU A 26 11.43 -3.59 5.47
C LEU A 26 10.18 -4.15 6.17
N PRO A 27 9.29 -3.28 6.65
CA PRO A 27 8.08 -3.71 7.33
C PRO A 27 7.13 -4.49 6.42
N ASP A 28 6.51 -5.54 6.96
CA ASP A 28 5.39 -6.27 6.34
C ASP A 28 4.08 -5.46 6.44
N ILE A 29 3.17 -5.67 5.48
CA ILE A 29 1.85 -5.01 5.44
C ILE A 29 0.96 -5.35 6.64
N GLY A 30 1.23 -6.45 7.35
CA GLY A 30 0.54 -6.87 8.57
C GLY A 30 1.16 -6.36 9.86
N GLU A 31 2.29 -5.67 9.82
CA GLU A 31 2.94 -5.13 11.02
C GLU A 31 2.13 -3.95 11.60
N PRO A 32 1.70 -4.02 12.88
CA PRO A 32 0.87 -2.97 13.48
C PRO A 32 1.50 -1.58 13.45
N ASP A 33 2.82 -1.50 13.63
CA ASP A 33 3.56 -0.24 13.60
C ASP A 33 3.60 0.40 12.21
N PHE A 34 3.74 -0.42 11.17
CA PHE A 34 3.73 0.06 9.78
C PHE A 34 2.34 0.57 9.39
N ILE A 35 1.28 -0.19 9.71
CA ILE A 35 -0.11 0.20 9.50
C ILE A 35 -0.39 1.54 10.19
N ARG A 36 -0.04 1.63 11.48
CA ARG A 36 -0.23 2.84 12.29
C ARG A 36 0.48 4.04 11.68
N ARG A 37 1.76 3.90 11.30
CA ARG A 37 2.55 4.99 10.71
C ARG A 37 1.99 5.45 9.37
N CYS A 38 1.53 4.53 8.52
CA CYS A 38 0.90 4.88 7.24
C CYS A 38 -0.36 5.74 7.47
N VAL A 39 -1.28 5.26 8.30
CA VAL A 39 -2.53 5.97 8.60
C VAL A 39 -2.27 7.31 9.28
N GLN A 40 -1.38 7.34 10.29
CA GLN A 40 -1.05 8.57 11.01
C GLN A 40 -0.39 9.62 10.11
N ALA A 41 0.60 9.23 9.30
CA ALA A 41 1.27 10.16 8.39
C ALA A 41 0.28 10.81 7.42
N HIS A 42 -0.70 10.06 6.91
CA HIS A 42 -1.74 10.60 6.05
C HIS A 42 -2.69 11.54 6.80
N ASN A 43 -3.21 11.11 7.94
CA ASN A 43 -4.17 11.90 8.71
C ASN A 43 -3.59 13.19 9.30
N VAL A 44 -2.28 13.24 9.57
CA VAL A 44 -1.58 14.47 9.97
C VAL A 44 -1.67 15.53 8.87
N TYR A 45 -1.38 15.19 7.61
CA TYR A 45 -1.51 16.16 6.52
C TYR A 45 -2.97 16.53 6.24
N ARG A 46 -3.88 15.54 6.25
CA ARG A 46 -5.31 15.76 6.02
C ARG A 46 -5.95 16.69 7.07
N SER A 47 -5.60 16.53 8.35
CA SER A 47 -6.07 17.41 9.44
C SER A 47 -5.43 18.81 9.39
N GLY A 48 -4.22 18.90 8.85
CA GLY A 48 -3.47 20.13 8.63
C GLY A 48 -3.72 20.82 7.29
N ALA A 49 -4.81 20.48 6.57
CA ALA A 49 -5.11 21.06 5.26
C ALA A 49 -5.13 22.60 5.29
N GLN A 50 -4.43 23.21 4.33
CA GLN A 50 -4.43 24.65 4.11
C GLN A 50 -4.77 24.94 2.63
N PRO A 51 -5.86 25.69 2.34
CA PRO A 51 -6.87 26.17 3.29
C PRO A 51 -7.63 25.03 4.00
N PRO A 52 -8.31 25.32 5.14
CA PRO A 52 -9.04 24.30 5.88
C PRO A 52 -10.09 23.55 5.03
N ALA A 53 -10.24 22.26 5.31
CA ALA A 53 -11.12 21.37 4.58
C ALA A 53 -12.42 21.11 5.36
N ALA A 54 -13.56 21.42 4.75
CA ALA A 54 -14.88 21.28 5.37
C ALA A 54 -15.36 19.82 5.48
N ASN A 55 -14.91 18.93 4.60
CA ASN A 55 -15.44 17.58 4.42
C ASN A 55 -14.37 16.47 4.46
N MET A 56 -13.19 16.75 5.00
CA MET A 56 -12.06 15.82 4.97
C MET A 56 -12.33 14.58 5.83
N ARG A 57 -12.47 13.40 5.22
CA ARG A 57 -12.66 12.15 5.99
C ARG A 57 -11.34 11.67 6.59
N SER A 58 -11.41 11.10 7.78
CA SER A 58 -10.31 10.31 8.35
C SER A 58 -10.02 9.09 7.46
N MET A 59 -8.74 8.78 7.27
CA MET A 59 -8.31 7.52 6.65
C MET A 59 -8.17 6.42 7.70
N SER A 60 -8.50 5.20 7.28
CA SER A 60 -8.32 3.96 8.05
C SER A 60 -7.77 2.84 7.16
N TRP A 61 -7.23 1.79 7.77
CA TRP A 61 -6.54 0.74 7.02
C TRP A 61 -7.51 -0.24 6.33
N ASP A 62 -7.11 -0.71 5.16
CA ASP A 62 -7.79 -1.73 4.36
C ASP A 62 -6.79 -2.77 3.84
N ASP A 63 -6.97 -4.02 4.26
CA ASP A 63 -6.04 -5.10 3.95
C ASP A 63 -6.04 -5.48 2.46
N ALA A 64 -7.15 -5.32 1.74
CA ALA A 64 -7.22 -5.63 0.31
C ALA A 64 -6.45 -4.58 -0.51
N LEU A 65 -6.55 -3.30 -0.15
CA LEU A 65 -5.72 -2.24 -0.74
C LEU A 65 -4.22 -2.50 -0.49
N ALA A 66 -3.85 -2.93 0.73
CA ALA A 66 -2.47 -3.21 1.09
C ALA A 66 -1.90 -4.43 0.35
N ARG A 67 -2.71 -5.47 0.13
CA ARG A 67 -2.34 -6.61 -0.73
C ARG A 67 -2.15 -6.20 -2.18
N GLY A 68 -3.03 -5.36 -2.72
CA GLY A 68 -2.85 -4.77 -4.05
C GLY A 68 -1.55 -3.99 -4.16
N ALA A 69 -1.23 -3.16 -3.17
CA ALA A 69 0.01 -2.38 -3.13
C ALA A 69 1.25 -3.28 -3.07
N ARG A 70 1.22 -4.33 -2.22
CA ARG A 70 2.30 -5.32 -2.10
C ARG A 70 2.54 -6.05 -3.40
N SER A 71 1.47 -6.51 -4.06
CA SER A 71 1.57 -7.18 -5.35
C SER A 71 2.23 -6.27 -6.38
N TRP A 72 1.77 -5.03 -6.51
CA TRP A 72 2.33 -4.09 -7.49
C TRP A 72 3.79 -3.70 -7.20
N ALA A 73 4.13 -3.42 -5.94
CA ALA A 73 5.48 -3.04 -5.53
C ALA A 73 6.56 -4.09 -5.90
N ARG A 74 6.19 -5.37 -5.99
CA ARG A 74 7.11 -6.46 -6.37
C ARG A 74 7.50 -6.45 -7.85
N HIS A 75 6.74 -5.75 -8.70
CA HIS A 75 7.09 -5.61 -10.12
C HIS A 75 8.28 -4.68 -10.33
N CYS A 76 8.63 -3.83 -9.35
CA CYS A 76 9.76 -2.91 -9.45
C CYS A 76 9.70 -2.00 -10.67
N ARG A 77 8.53 -1.40 -10.93
CA ARG A 77 8.28 -0.50 -12.07
C ARG A 77 7.92 0.90 -11.61
N ALA A 78 8.52 1.91 -12.23
CA ALA A 78 8.15 3.31 -12.05
C ALA A 78 6.88 3.68 -12.85
N SER A 79 5.79 2.93 -12.66
CA SER A 79 4.52 3.11 -13.35
C SER A 79 3.35 2.71 -12.46
N HIS A 80 2.16 3.24 -12.73
CA HIS A 80 0.95 2.86 -11.99
C HIS A 80 0.43 1.47 -12.35
N ASN A 81 -0.25 0.83 -11.40
CA ASN A 81 -0.88 -0.46 -11.61
C ASN A 81 -1.97 -0.38 -12.72
N PRO A 82 -1.90 -1.19 -13.79
CA PRO A 82 -2.82 -1.09 -14.93
C PRO A 82 -4.25 -1.57 -14.61
N VAL A 83 -4.48 -2.20 -13.46
CA VAL A 83 -5.81 -2.71 -13.08
C VAL A 83 -6.61 -1.77 -12.17
N LEU A 84 -6.06 -0.63 -11.75
CA LEU A 84 -6.67 0.29 -10.76
C LEU A 84 -8.11 0.71 -11.09
N LYS A 85 -8.44 0.80 -12.39
CA LYS A 85 -9.77 1.20 -12.88
C LYS A 85 -10.69 0.00 -13.19
N GLN A 86 -10.18 -1.23 -13.08
CA GLN A 86 -10.93 -2.44 -13.39
C GLN A 86 -11.70 -2.91 -12.15
N GLU A 87 -13.02 -2.80 -12.21
CA GLU A 87 -13.93 -3.20 -11.14
C GLU A 87 -13.70 -4.64 -10.71
N LYS A 88 -13.78 -4.91 -9.40
CA LYS A 88 -13.59 -6.24 -8.79
C LYS A 88 -12.20 -6.86 -8.98
N ARG A 89 -11.30 -6.24 -9.76
CA ARG A 89 -9.91 -6.69 -9.96
C ARG A 89 -8.91 -5.94 -9.08
N ALA A 90 -9.04 -4.62 -8.97
CA ALA A 90 -8.18 -3.83 -8.09
C ALA A 90 -8.54 -4.01 -6.60
N HIS A 91 -9.82 -4.20 -6.32
CA HIS A 91 -10.37 -4.34 -4.97
C HIS A 91 -11.76 -5.02 -5.03
N PRO A 92 -12.19 -5.79 -4.00
CA PRO A 92 -13.49 -6.47 -4.01
C PRO A 92 -14.70 -5.53 -3.93
N GLU A 93 -14.57 -4.38 -3.28
CA GLU A 93 -15.69 -3.43 -3.06
C GLU A 93 -15.55 -2.07 -3.76
N PHE A 94 -14.41 -1.39 -3.64
CA PHE A 94 -14.16 -0.15 -4.39
C PHE A 94 -14.17 -0.40 -5.90
N ARG A 95 -14.94 0.43 -6.61
CA ARG A 95 -15.07 0.40 -8.07
C ARG A 95 -13.74 0.74 -8.75
N HIS A 96 -13.06 1.75 -8.20
CA HIS A 96 -11.75 2.21 -8.65
C HIS A 96 -10.83 2.41 -7.44
N VAL A 97 -9.53 2.27 -7.65
CA VAL A 97 -8.52 2.45 -6.61
C VAL A 97 -7.57 3.56 -7.04
N GLY A 98 -7.30 4.51 -6.14
CA GLY A 98 -6.24 5.51 -6.33
C GLY A 98 -4.89 4.92 -5.94
N GLU A 99 -3.78 5.49 -6.44
CA GLU A 99 -2.44 5.00 -6.13
C GLU A 99 -1.43 6.15 -6.06
N ASN A 100 -0.57 6.12 -5.04
CA ASN A 100 0.64 6.92 -4.97
C ASN A 100 1.85 5.99 -4.93
N ILE A 101 2.92 6.38 -5.62
CA ILE A 101 4.17 5.63 -5.65
C ILE A 101 5.31 6.55 -5.22
N TRP A 102 6.16 6.07 -4.34
CA TRP A 102 7.43 6.68 -3.97
C TRP A 102 8.56 5.76 -4.40
N LEU A 103 9.62 6.35 -4.93
CA LEU A 103 10.81 5.66 -5.41
C LEU A 103 12.04 6.33 -4.81
N GLY A 104 13.01 5.54 -4.36
CA GLY A 104 14.27 6.09 -3.84
C GLY A 104 15.35 5.04 -3.65
N ALA A 105 16.57 5.50 -3.38
CA ALA A 105 17.72 4.67 -3.03
C ALA A 105 18.70 5.53 -2.20
N PRO A 106 19.50 4.95 -1.29
CA PRO A 106 19.44 3.56 -0.81
C PRO A 106 18.16 3.27 0.00
N TYR A 107 17.90 2.00 0.33
CA TYR A 107 16.68 1.63 1.07
C TYR A 107 16.61 2.28 2.45
N SER A 108 17.75 2.67 3.02
CA SER A 108 17.85 3.38 4.30
C SER A 108 17.30 4.81 4.26
N ALA A 109 17.09 5.38 3.07
CA ALA A 109 16.43 6.67 2.90
C ALA A 109 14.90 6.59 3.09
N PHE A 110 14.33 5.38 3.06
CA PHE A 110 12.89 5.18 3.19
C PHE A 110 12.45 5.26 4.65
N THR A 111 11.50 6.15 4.91
CA THR A 111 10.53 6.03 6.00
C THR A 111 9.14 6.32 5.45
N VAL A 112 8.10 5.84 6.13
CA VAL A 112 6.71 6.15 5.76
C VAL A 112 6.50 7.66 5.74
N GLU A 113 7.01 8.36 6.76
CA GLU A 113 6.86 9.80 6.91
C GLU A 113 7.62 10.56 5.81
N SER A 114 8.83 10.13 5.43
CA SER A 114 9.58 10.80 4.37
C SER A 114 8.89 10.64 3.01
N ALA A 115 8.36 9.46 2.71
CA ALA A 115 7.62 9.19 1.48
C ALA A 115 6.32 10.01 1.43
N VAL A 116 5.48 9.97 2.46
CA VAL A 116 4.23 10.74 2.50
C VAL A 116 4.50 12.25 2.51
N ASN A 117 5.54 12.71 3.19
CA ASN A 117 5.95 14.12 3.15
C ASN A 117 6.37 14.56 1.74
N SER A 118 7.05 13.68 0.98
CA SER A 118 7.44 14.00 -0.39
C SER A 118 6.23 14.20 -1.30
N TRP A 119 5.18 13.38 -1.14
CA TRP A 119 3.90 13.56 -1.82
C TRP A 119 3.20 14.85 -1.39
N ASN A 120 3.22 15.17 -0.08
CA ASN A 120 2.62 16.40 0.43
C ASN A 120 3.32 17.67 -0.11
N LYS A 121 4.64 17.64 -0.33
CA LYS A 121 5.41 18.79 -0.83
C LYS A 121 4.97 19.27 -2.21
N GLU A 122 4.36 18.41 -3.03
CA GLU A 122 3.74 18.82 -4.30
C GLU A 122 2.63 19.86 -4.12
N GLY A 123 2.06 19.98 -2.91
CA GLY A 123 1.09 21.03 -2.58
C GLY A 123 1.65 22.45 -2.72
N ALA A 124 2.98 22.64 -2.75
CA ALA A 124 3.58 23.93 -3.03
C ALA A 124 3.31 24.42 -4.48
N ASP A 125 3.07 23.49 -5.41
CA ASP A 125 2.76 23.77 -6.81
C ASP A 125 1.25 23.72 -7.10
N TYR A 126 0.42 23.48 -6.08
CA TYR A 126 -1.02 23.27 -6.24
C TYR A 126 -1.84 24.42 -5.64
N THR A 127 -2.76 24.97 -6.43
CA THR A 127 -3.71 26.00 -5.97
C THR A 127 -5.12 25.43 -5.89
N VAL A 128 -5.61 25.22 -4.66
CA VAL A 128 -6.93 24.63 -4.39
C VAL A 128 -8.07 25.47 -4.97
N GLY A 129 -7.98 26.80 -4.88
CA GLY A 129 -9.08 27.71 -5.22
C GLY A 129 -9.52 27.68 -6.68
N ASN A 130 -8.61 27.34 -7.61
CA ASN A 130 -8.91 27.23 -9.04
C ASN A 130 -8.56 25.85 -9.61
N ASN A 131 -8.30 24.86 -8.75
CA ASN A 131 -7.97 23.49 -9.15
C ASN A 131 -6.79 23.39 -10.14
N SER A 132 -5.74 24.21 -9.95
CA SER A 132 -4.59 24.26 -10.86
C SER A 132 -3.32 23.69 -10.23
N CYS A 133 -2.48 23.12 -11.10
CA CYS A 133 -1.19 22.57 -10.75
C CYS A 133 -0.12 23.15 -11.69
N ALA A 134 0.93 23.75 -11.13
CA ALA A 134 2.02 24.31 -11.91
C ALA A 134 3.04 23.25 -12.40
N ARG A 135 3.10 22.10 -11.71
CA ARG A 135 4.06 21.01 -11.98
C ARG A 135 3.39 19.63 -11.86
N VAL A 136 3.80 18.84 -10.88
CA VAL A 136 3.23 17.54 -10.55
C VAL A 136 2.56 17.69 -9.18
N CYS A 137 1.25 17.42 -9.13
CA CYS A 137 0.45 17.56 -7.91
C CYS A 137 -0.43 16.34 -7.63
N GLY A 138 -0.27 15.27 -8.41
CA GLY A 138 -1.11 14.08 -8.35
C GLY A 138 -1.00 13.36 -7.01
N HIS A 139 0.19 13.32 -6.41
CA HIS A 139 0.38 12.65 -5.14
C HIS A 139 -0.22 13.46 -4.00
N TYR A 140 -0.02 14.79 -4.01
CA TYR A 140 -0.65 15.70 -3.05
C TYR A 140 -2.17 15.63 -3.12
N THR A 141 -2.74 15.74 -4.32
CA THR A 141 -4.20 15.74 -4.49
C THR A 141 -4.84 14.43 -4.05
N GLN A 142 -4.20 13.28 -4.31
CA GLN A 142 -4.68 11.99 -3.83
C GLN A 142 -4.56 11.86 -2.29
N LEU A 143 -3.44 12.29 -1.71
CA LEU A 143 -3.25 12.33 -0.25
C LEU A 143 -4.34 13.17 0.43
N MET A 144 -4.70 14.29 -0.18
CA MET A 144 -5.69 15.26 0.32
C MET A 144 -7.10 14.98 -0.17
N TRP A 145 -7.37 13.85 -0.83
CA TRP A 145 -8.68 13.57 -1.40
C TRP A 145 -9.71 13.24 -0.32
N ALA A 146 -10.68 14.11 -0.11
CA ALA A 146 -11.61 14.08 1.02
C ALA A 146 -12.42 12.79 1.11
N THR A 147 -12.77 12.20 -0.03
CA THR A 147 -13.58 10.97 -0.10
C THR A 147 -12.76 9.68 -0.09
N SER A 148 -11.43 9.74 -0.20
CA SER A 148 -10.56 8.58 0.00
C SER A 148 -10.37 8.35 1.51
N TYR A 149 -11.07 7.35 2.06
CA TYR A 149 -11.14 7.06 3.50
C TYR A 149 -10.51 5.70 3.87
N LYS A 150 -10.17 4.87 2.89
CA LYS A 150 -9.37 3.65 3.06
C LYS A 150 -8.00 3.79 2.45
N LEU A 151 -7.01 3.23 3.14
CA LEU A 151 -5.61 3.24 2.76
C LEU A 151 -5.03 1.84 2.94
N GLY A 152 -4.22 1.39 1.99
CA GLY A 152 -3.36 0.23 2.18
C GLY A 152 -2.06 0.42 1.43
N CYS A 153 -0.93 0.19 2.11
CA CYS A 153 0.40 0.46 1.56
C CYS A 153 1.32 -0.76 1.65
N ALA A 154 2.37 -0.75 0.85
CA ALA A 154 3.44 -1.74 0.90
C ALA A 154 4.76 -1.15 0.40
N VAL A 155 5.87 -1.68 0.90
CA VAL A 155 7.22 -1.31 0.46
C VAL A 155 7.97 -2.56 -0.02
N ASN A 156 8.82 -2.40 -1.03
CA ASN A 156 9.64 -3.47 -1.58
C ASN A 156 11.04 -2.96 -1.97
N VAL A 157 12.09 -3.75 -1.68
CA VAL A 157 13.44 -3.52 -2.24
C VAL A 157 13.55 -4.23 -3.58
N CYS A 158 14.04 -3.50 -4.57
CA CYS A 158 14.25 -3.93 -5.94
C CYS A 158 15.76 -4.14 -6.16
N SER A 159 16.23 -5.35 -5.89
CA SER A 159 17.67 -5.71 -5.95
C SER A 159 18.30 -5.59 -7.33
N ARG A 160 17.49 -5.56 -8.39
CA ARG A 160 17.90 -5.33 -9.79
C ARG A 160 17.66 -3.89 -10.24
N GLY A 161 17.30 -3.00 -9.32
CA GLY A 161 16.81 -1.66 -9.65
C GLY A 161 15.31 -1.62 -9.96
N ILE A 162 14.82 -0.40 -10.16
CA ILE A 162 13.45 -0.10 -10.56
C ILE A 162 13.46 0.25 -12.06
N GLU A 163 12.69 -0.50 -12.84
CA GLU A 163 12.51 -0.30 -14.27
C GLU A 163 12.11 1.15 -14.57
N ASN A 164 12.82 1.80 -15.50
CA ASN A 164 12.66 3.20 -15.90
C ASN A 164 12.98 4.24 -14.81
N PHE A 165 13.72 3.86 -13.75
CA PHE A 165 14.11 4.80 -12.68
C PHE A 165 15.56 4.66 -12.22
N SER A 166 16.01 3.46 -11.84
CA SER A 166 17.32 3.25 -11.21
C SER A 166 17.78 1.82 -11.36
N ASN A 167 19.09 1.59 -11.50
CA ASN A 167 19.72 0.26 -11.45
C ASN A 167 20.37 -0.04 -10.09
N HIS A 168 20.16 0.82 -9.08
CA HIS A 168 20.76 0.67 -7.76
C HIS A 168 20.18 -0.58 -7.05
N PRO A 169 21.02 -1.47 -6.46
CA PRO A 169 20.55 -2.71 -5.84
C PRO A 169 19.76 -2.47 -4.54
N GLU A 170 19.86 -1.28 -3.98
CA GLU A 170 19.05 -0.84 -2.84
C GLU A 170 17.92 0.09 -3.26
N SER A 171 17.45 0.01 -4.51
CA SER A 171 16.28 0.77 -4.94
C SER A 171 15.05 0.29 -4.19
N THR A 172 14.28 1.21 -3.62
CA THR A 172 13.07 0.93 -2.84
C THR A 172 11.88 1.59 -3.52
N ILE A 173 10.79 0.83 -3.63
CA ILE A 173 9.48 1.29 -4.08
C ILE A 173 8.49 1.18 -2.93
N PHE A 174 7.75 2.25 -2.67
CA PHE A 174 6.66 2.30 -1.69
C PHE A 174 5.37 2.70 -2.41
N VAL A 175 4.35 1.86 -2.31
CA VAL A 175 3.06 2.03 -2.98
C VAL A 175 1.99 2.17 -1.92
N CYS A 176 1.11 3.15 -2.06
CA CYS A 176 -0.11 3.29 -1.28
C CYS A 176 -1.32 3.33 -2.21
N ASN A 177 -2.31 2.49 -1.93
CA ASN A 177 -3.60 2.43 -2.61
C ASN A 177 -4.70 3.08 -1.76
N TYR A 178 -5.61 3.78 -2.43
CA TYR A 178 -6.65 4.63 -1.82
C TYR A 178 -8.05 4.19 -2.26
N GLY A 179 -8.96 4.07 -1.28
CA GLY A 179 -10.36 3.74 -1.50
C GLY A 179 -11.31 4.78 -0.92
N ASP A 180 -12.26 5.37 -1.67
CA ASP A 180 -12.38 5.28 -3.14
C ASP A 180 -11.23 6.04 -3.83
N ALA A 181 -11.07 5.86 -5.14
CA ALA A 181 -10.09 6.59 -5.93
C ALA A 181 -10.28 8.11 -5.86
N GLY A 182 -9.17 8.84 -5.83
CA GLY A 182 -9.15 10.28 -5.93
C GLY A 182 -8.85 10.79 -7.34
N ASN A 183 -8.38 12.03 -7.41
CA ASN A 183 -7.89 12.69 -8.63
C ASN A 183 -8.89 12.67 -9.80
N MET A 184 -10.17 12.85 -9.49
CA MET A 184 -11.21 12.96 -10.51
C MET A 184 -11.05 14.27 -11.28
N PHE A 185 -11.01 14.18 -12.61
CA PHE A 185 -10.86 15.33 -13.49
C PHE A 185 -11.95 16.38 -13.23
N GLY A 186 -11.54 17.64 -13.07
CA GLY A 186 -12.45 18.76 -12.83
C GLY A 186 -12.88 18.96 -11.37
N PHE A 187 -12.48 18.09 -10.43
CA PHE A 187 -12.82 18.23 -9.02
C PHE A 187 -11.60 18.59 -8.18
N THR A 188 -11.81 19.42 -7.15
CA THR A 188 -10.80 19.71 -6.13
C THR A 188 -10.70 18.57 -5.12
N PRO A 189 -9.55 18.37 -4.46
CA PRO A 189 -9.36 17.26 -3.52
C PRO A 189 -10.29 17.34 -2.31
N TYR A 190 -10.69 18.54 -1.90
CA TYR A 190 -11.62 18.76 -0.79
C TYR A 190 -12.40 20.06 -0.99
N ILE A 191 -13.44 20.24 -0.17
CA ILE A 191 -14.22 21.49 -0.13
C ILE A 191 -13.54 22.43 0.87
N VAL A 192 -13.18 23.62 0.40
CA VAL A 192 -12.63 24.67 1.27
C VAL A 192 -13.72 25.19 2.21
N GLY A 193 -13.41 25.28 3.51
CA GLY A 193 -14.30 25.82 4.52
C GLY A 193 -13.85 25.45 5.93
N LEU A 194 -14.57 25.94 6.95
CA LEU A 194 -14.25 25.61 8.35
C LEU A 194 -14.18 24.09 8.52
N ALA A 195 -13.15 23.62 9.22
CA ALA A 195 -12.93 22.20 9.45
C ALA A 195 -14.22 21.51 9.93
N CYS A 196 -14.55 20.38 9.33
CA CYS A 196 -15.74 19.58 9.61
C CYS A 196 -17.11 20.24 9.35
N SER A 197 -17.18 21.45 8.80
CA SER A 197 -18.47 22.14 8.53
C SER A 197 -19.36 21.44 7.50
N LYS A 198 -18.82 20.44 6.78
CA LYS A 198 -19.53 19.61 5.79
C LYS A 198 -19.33 18.10 6.01
N CYS A 199 -19.21 17.66 7.27
CA CYS A 199 -19.17 16.23 7.61
C CYS A 199 -20.54 15.52 7.53
N GLY A 200 -21.65 16.25 7.41
CA GLY A 200 -22.99 15.66 7.47
C GLY A 200 -23.27 15.05 8.84
N VAL A 201 -23.55 13.74 8.88
CA VAL A 201 -23.83 12.98 10.11
C VAL A 201 -22.57 12.46 10.82
N GLU A 202 -21.40 12.57 10.17
CA GLU A 202 -20.13 12.10 10.70
C GLU A 202 -19.64 13.01 11.84
N LYS A 203 -18.91 12.46 12.81
CA LYS A 203 -18.39 13.21 13.96
C LYS A 203 -17.09 13.93 13.58
N CYS A 204 -16.88 15.14 14.08
CA CYS A 204 -15.60 15.82 13.94
C CYS A 204 -14.63 15.35 15.03
N ARG A 205 -13.44 14.89 14.63
CA ARG A 205 -12.31 14.64 15.53
C ARG A 205 -11.03 15.07 14.82
N ASP A 206 -10.20 15.85 15.50
CA ASP A 206 -8.93 16.35 14.95
C ASP A 206 -9.05 16.97 13.55
N LYS A 207 -10.12 17.75 13.34
CA LYS A 207 -10.46 18.40 12.05
C LYS A 207 -10.79 17.43 10.90
N LEU A 208 -11.05 16.16 11.21
CA LEU A 208 -11.45 15.13 10.27
C LEU A 208 -12.88 14.63 10.56
N CYS A 209 -13.62 14.33 9.50
CA CYS A 209 -14.90 13.66 9.57
C CYS A 209 -14.69 12.17 9.86
N THR A 210 -15.23 11.68 10.96
CA THR A 210 -15.04 10.32 11.49
C THR A 210 -16.36 9.58 11.62
N ASP A 211 -16.34 8.29 11.30
CA ASP A 211 -17.47 7.38 11.44
C ASP A 211 -16.96 6.04 12.00
N PRO A 212 -17.44 5.60 13.19
CA PRO A 212 -16.94 4.38 13.83
C PRO A 212 -17.14 3.10 13.03
N ASN A 213 -18.09 3.03 12.09
CA ASN A 213 -18.31 1.86 11.26
C ASN A 213 -17.37 1.88 10.05
N ARG A 214 -17.24 3.04 9.40
CA ARG A 214 -16.35 3.25 8.25
C ARG A 214 -14.88 3.15 8.65
N ASP A 215 -14.50 3.69 9.81
CA ASP A 215 -13.09 3.90 10.19
C ASP A 215 -12.43 2.66 10.82
N GLN A 216 -13.15 1.53 10.94
CA GLN A 216 -12.57 0.26 11.38
C GLN A 216 -11.58 -0.29 10.37
N VAL A 217 -10.52 -0.96 10.84
CA VAL A 217 -9.64 -1.72 9.94
C VAL A 217 -10.46 -2.78 9.24
N LYS A 218 -10.38 -2.80 7.91
CA LYS A 218 -11.15 -3.75 7.11
C LYS A 218 -10.28 -4.91 6.64
N LYS A 219 -10.72 -6.12 7.01
CA LYS A 219 -10.10 -7.38 6.64
C LYS A 219 -10.91 -8.07 5.56
N TYR A 220 -10.24 -8.84 4.71
CA TYR A 220 -10.88 -9.60 3.64
C TYR A 220 -10.22 -10.95 3.48
N ASP A 221 -11.03 -11.95 3.14
CA ASP A 221 -10.57 -13.19 2.51
C ASP A 221 -10.60 -13.00 0.98
N TRP A 222 -9.63 -12.24 0.48
CA TRP A 222 -9.53 -11.87 -0.95
C TRP A 222 -8.07 -11.59 -1.33
N ILE A 223 -7.63 -12.10 -2.48
CA ILE A 223 -6.31 -11.87 -3.04
C ILE A 223 -6.47 -11.33 -4.48
N PRO A 224 -5.67 -10.35 -4.91
CA PRO A 224 -5.72 -9.88 -6.29
C PRO A 224 -5.34 -11.01 -7.25
N GLY A 225 -6.26 -11.44 -8.12
CA GLY A 225 -6.04 -12.56 -9.06
C GLY A 225 -5.02 -12.29 -10.18
N TRP A 226 -4.37 -11.12 -10.17
CA TRP A 226 -3.27 -10.74 -11.07
C TRP A 226 -1.90 -10.79 -10.37
N ASP A 227 -1.86 -11.07 -9.05
CA ASP A 227 -0.63 -11.32 -8.28
C ASP A 227 -0.17 -12.77 -8.47
N LEU A 228 0.56 -13.04 -9.55
CA LEU A 228 1.26 -14.33 -9.73
C LEU A 228 2.71 -14.29 -9.23
N GLY A 229 3.14 -13.19 -8.59
CA GLY A 229 4.51 -12.97 -8.13
C GLY A 229 5.58 -12.92 -9.24
N PRO A 230 6.85 -12.59 -8.91
CA PRO A 230 7.98 -12.58 -9.86
C PRO A 230 8.42 -13.95 -10.38
N GLY A 231 7.67 -15.00 -10.03
CA GLY A 231 7.95 -16.39 -10.37
C GLY A 231 6.73 -17.21 -10.00
N GLY A 232 5.65 -17.07 -10.78
CA GLY A 232 4.45 -17.87 -10.68
C GLY A 232 4.83 -19.35 -10.66
N SER A 233 4.94 -19.88 -9.44
CA SER A 233 5.26 -21.27 -9.20
C SER A 233 4.16 -22.11 -9.82
N ALA A 234 4.52 -23.31 -10.28
CA ALA A 234 3.59 -24.29 -10.83
C ALA A 234 2.34 -24.51 -9.95
N GLN A 235 2.40 -24.14 -8.66
CA GLN A 235 1.30 -24.17 -7.71
C GLN A 235 0.17 -23.17 -8.04
N ALA A 236 0.49 -21.92 -8.39
CA ALA A 236 -0.54 -20.92 -8.72
C ALA A 236 -1.23 -21.24 -10.06
N LEU A 237 -0.47 -21.78 -11.02
CA LEU A 237 -1.02 -22.35 -12.25
C LEU A 237 -1.85 -23.60 -11.96
N SER A 238 -1.42 -24.48 -11.04
CA SER A 238 -2.20 -25.66 -10.67
C SER A 238 -3.50 -25.28 -9.98
N ASP A 239 -3.50 -24.30 -9.07
CA ASP A 239 -4.69 -23.88 -8.35
C ASP A 239 -5.67 -23.14 -9.28
N TRP A 240 -5.16 -22.34 -10.22
CA TRP A 240 -5.96 -21.72 -11.28
C TRP A 240 -6.52 -22.75 -12.29
N LEU A 241 -5.73 -23.76 -12.67
CA LEU A 241 -6.17 -24.88 -13.53
C LEU A 241 -7.18 -25.79 -12.84
N ILE A 242 -7.02 -26.04 -11.53
CA ILE A 242 -7.97 -26.81 -10.72
C ILE A 242 -9.26 -26.03 -10.56
N GLY A 243 -9.21 -24.73 -10.24
CA GLY A 243 -10.37 -23.87 -10.12
C GLY A 243 -11.17 -23.72 -11.42
N SER A 244 -10.48 -23.57 -12.56
CA SER A 244 -11.13 -23.50 -13.88
C SER A 244 -11.71 -24.84 -14.34
N LYS A 245 -11.06 -25.98 -14.02
CA LYS A 245 -11.63 -27.32 -14.24
C LYS A 245 -12.86 -27.59 -13.37
N LEU A 246 -12.90 -27.13 -12.12
CA LEU A 246 -14.07 -27.27 -11.26
C LEU A 246 -15.28 -26.49 -11.80
N GLN A 247 -15.07 -25.30 -12.35
CA GLN A 247 -16.13 -24.49 -12.97
C GLN A 247 -16.65 -25.13 -14.26
N LEU A 248 -15.77 -25.70 -15.10
CA LEU A 248 -16.18 -26.45 -16.29
C LEU A 248 -16.97 -27.72 -15.93
N LEU A 249 -16.53 -28.47 -14.90
CA LEU A 249 -17.23 -29.66 -14.43
C LEU A 249 -18.60 -29.32 -13.83
N ALA A 250 -18.69 -28.27 -13.00
CA ALA A 250 -19.96 -27.80 -12.45
C ALA A 250 -20.95 -27.34 -13.54
N GLY A 251 -20.44 -26.70 -14.61
CA GLY A 251 -21.22 -26.35 -15.79
C GLY A 251 -21.76 -27.58 -16.54
N SER A 252 -20.95 -28.63 -16.69
CA SER A 252 -21.38 -29.88 -17.32
C SER A 252 -22.36 -30.72 -16.47
N PHE A 253 -22.30 -30.63 -15.14
CA PHE A 253 -23.31 -31.26 -14.27
C PHE A 253 -24.67 -30.56 -14.34
N TRP A 254 -24.69 -29.24 -14.53
CA TRP A 254 -25.94 -28.50 -14.75
C TRP A 254 -26.59 -28.84 -16.09
N PHE A 255 -25.78 -28.98 -17.16
CA PHE A 255 -26.29 -29.38 -18.48
C PHE A 255 -26.83 -30.82 -18.50
N LEU A 256 -26.23 -31.75 -17.76
CA LEU A 256 -26.73 -33.13 -17.66
C LEU A 256 -28.01 -33.24 -16.82
N TYR A 257 -28.20 -32.38 -15.81
CA TYR A 257 -29.43 -32.38 -15.00
C TYR A 257 -30.64 -31.81 -15.77
N VAL A 258 -30.41 -30.83 -16.67
CA VAL A 258 -31.47 -30.28 -17.53
C VAL A 258 -31.90 -31.29 -18.62
N TYR A 259 -31.00 -32.17 -19.07
CA TYR A 259 -31.31 -33.18 -20.09
C TYR A 259 -32.01 -34.44 -19.55
N ALA A 260 -32.04 -34.65 -18.24
CA ALA A 260 -32.67 -35.83 -17.60
C ALA A 260 -34.12 -35.58 -17.14
N MET A 261 -34.67 -34.37 -17.37
CA MET A 261 -36.01 -33.95 -16.93
C MET A 261 -36.94 -33.57 -18.10
N HIS A 262 -36.69 -34.06 -19.31
CA HIS A 262 -37.61 -33.97 -20.47
C HIS A 262 -37.81 -35.35 -21.09
#